data_AF-A0A954MR95-F1
#
_entry.id   AF-A0A954MR95-F1
#
_cell.length_a   1.000
_cell.length_b   1.000
_cell.length_c   1.000
_cell.angle_alpha   90.00
_cell.angle_beta   90.00
_cell.angle_gamma   90.00
#
_symmetry.space_group_name_H-M   'P 1'
#
loop_
_entity.id
_entity.type
_entity.pdbx_description
1 polymer ?
#
loop_
_entity_poly.entity_id
_entity_poly.type
_entity_poly.pdbx_seq_one_letter_code
_entity_poly.pdbx_strand_id
1 'polypeptide(L)' 'LQILKDLGLSKIRLLTNNPKKTSAAVFTGVDLEIVEQVPIIAPPEKHRERYMATKRDKMGHILPPDTVSN' A
#
# COMPACT_ATOMS: atom_id res chain seq x y z
N LEU A 1 0.06 -14.17 -4.41
CA LEU A 1 -1.42 -14.32 -4.43
C LEU A 1 -1.85 -15.76 -4.19
N GLN A 2 -1.15 -16.75 -4.76
CA GLN A 2 -1.43 -18.17 -4.52
C GLN A 2 -1.53 -18.52 -3.02
N ILE A 3 -0.60 -18.06 -2.19
CA ILE A 3 -0.65 -18.26 -0.72
C ILE A 3 -1.97 -17.74 -0.12
N LEU A 4 -2.48 -16.58 -0.55
CA LEU A 4 -3.72 -16.02 -0.02
C LEU A 4 -4.94 -16.84 -0.45
N LYS A 5 -4.91 -17.38 -1.67
CA LYS A 5 -5.93 -18.29 -2.19
C LYS A 5 -5.91 -19.64 -1.47
N ASP A 6 -4.72 -20.19 -1.20
CA ASP A 6 -4.54 -21.45 -0.47
C ASP A 6 -5.03 -21.33 0.97
N LEU A 7 -4.99 -20.13 1.56
CA LEU A 7 -5.59 -19.80 2.85
C LEU A 7 -7.12 -19.59 2.78
N GLY A 8 -7.74 -19.74 1.60
CA GLY A 8 -9.19 -19.63 1.40
C GLY A 8 -9.75 -18.21 1.39
N LEU A 9 -8.90 -17.19 1.21
CA LEU A 9 -9.33 -15.80 1.22
C LEU A 9 -9.90 -15.38 -0.14
N SER A 10 -11.07 -14.74 -0.11
CA SER A 10 -11.73 -14.16 -1.29
C SER A 10 -11.80 -12.63 -1.28
N LYS A 11 -11.66 -12.00 -0.10
CA LYS A 11 -11.68 -10.54 0.08
C LYS A 11 -10.60 -10.10 1.06
N ILE A 12 -9.86 -9.05 0.74
CA ILE A 12 -8.80 -8.51 1.61
C ILE A 12 -8.79 -6.98 1.66
N ARG A 13 -8.40 -6.46 2.83
CA ARG A 13 -7.96 -5.06 3.00
C ARG A 13 -6.44 -5.05 2.85
N LEU A 14 -5.94 -4.39 1.81
CA LEU A 14 -4.52 -4.41 1.50
C LEU A 14 -3.79 -3.24 2.19
N LEU A 15 -2.87 -3.57 3.08
CA LEU A 15 -1.97 -2.60 3.69
C LEU A 15 -0.90 -2.17 2.68
N THR A 16 -1.07 -0.99 2.06
CA THR A 16 -0.07 -0.47 1.12
C THR A 16 -0.19 1.04 0.88
N ASN A 17 0.95 1.70 0.71
CA ASN A 17 1.03 3.09 0.22
C ASN A 17 1.26 3.17 -1.30
N ASN A 18 1.37 2.03 -2.00
CA ASN A 18 1.64 2.01 -3.43
C ASN A 18 0.33 1.74 -4.20
N PRO A 19 -0.25 2.72 -4.89
CA PRO A 19 -1.50 2.53 -5.62
C PRO A 19 -1.38 1.54 -6.79
N LYS A 20 -0.17 1.26 -7.28
CA LYS A 20 0.03 0.20 -8.31
C LYS A 20 -0.24 -1.19 -7.76
N LYS A 21 -0.10 -1.40 -6.44
CA LYS A 21 -0.36 -2.70 -5.79
C LYS A 21 -1.85 -2.99 -5.58
N THR A 22 -2.73 -2.04 -5.82
CA THR A 22 -4.18 -2.23 -5.78
C THR A 22 -4.79 -2.33 -7.18
N SER A 23 -3.98 -2.21 -8.24
CA SER A 23 -4.48 -2.31 -9.60
C SER A 23 -5.02 -3.71 -9.91
N ALA A 24 -6.18 -3.77 -10.57
CA ALA A 24 -6.83 -5.03 -10.95
C ALA A 24 -5.92 -5.96 -11.77
N ALA A 25 -4.96 -5.41 -12.51
CA ALA A 25 -3.96 -6.15 -13.29
C ALA A 25 -3.02 -7.01 -12.44
N VAL A 26 -2.83 -6.71 -11.15
CA VAL A 26 -2.02 -7.56 -10.24
C VAL A 26 -2.79 -8.82 -9.84
N PHE A 27 -4.13 -8.79 -9.89
CA PHE A 27 -5.02 -9.85 -9.37
C PHE A 27 -5.77 -10.62 -10.47
N THR A 28 -5.52 -10.30 -11.75
CA THR A 28 -6.10 -11.04 -12.88
C THR A 28 -5.73 -12.53 -12.79
N GLY A 29 -6.75 -13.39 -12.71
CA GLY A 29 -6.60 -14.85 -12.61
C GLY A 29 -6.66 -15.41 -11.19
N VAL A 30 -6.88 -14.58 -10.17
CA VAL A 30 -7.11 -15.01 -8.78
C VAL A 30 -8.47 -14.49 -8.34
N ASP A 31 -9.32 -15.35 -7.77
CA ASP A 31 -10.61 -14.99 -7.18
C ASP A 31 -10.42 -14.26 -5.84
N LEU A 32 -9.72 -13.13 -5.87
CA LEU A 32 -9.36 -12.33 -4.70
C LEU A 32 -9.68 -10.86 -4.96
N GLU A 33 -10.63 -10.32 -4.22
CA GLU A 33 -11.05 -8.93 -4.29
C GLU A 33 -10.32 -8.08 -3.25
N ILE A 34 -9.73 -6.95 -3.68
CA ILE A 34 -9.32 -5.90 -2.74
C ILE A 34 -10.53 -5.04 -2.45
N VAL A 35 -11.01 -5.09 -1.21
CA VAL A 35 -12.15 -4.27 -0.77
C VAL A 35 -11.72 -2.90 -0.25
N GLU A 36 -10.46 -2.74 0.13
CA GLU A 36 -9.94 -1.50 0.68
C GLU A 36 -8.41 -1.41 0.57
N GLN A 37 -7.90 -0.20 0.33
CA GLN A 37 -6.49 0.13 0.52
C GLN A 37 -6.30 0.80 1.89
N VAL A 38 -5.50 0.19 2.76
CA VAL A 38 -5.18 0.75 4.07
C VAL A 38 -3.75 1.31 4.03
N PRO A 39 -3.55 2.63 4.21
CA PRO A 39 -2.22 3.23 4.23
C PRO A 39 -1.37 2.71 5.40
N ILE A 40 -0.07 2.57 5.17
CA ILE A 40 0.93 2.28 6.20
C ILE A 40 1.58 3.59 6.61
N ILE A 41 1.22 4.12 7.77
CA ILE A 41 1.78 5.38 8.27
C ILE A 41 2.94 5.04 9.21
N ALA A 42 4.16 5.37 8.77
CA ALA A 42 5.33 5.34 9.64
C ALA A 42 5.52 6.72 10.27
N PRO A 43 5.99 6.81 11.53
CA PRO A 43 6.31 8.10 12.13
C PRO A 43 7.38 8.82 11.31
N PRO A 44 7.31 10.15 11.20
CA PRO A 44 8.31 10.93 10.49
C PRO A 44 9.66 10.74 11.18
N GLU A 45 10.69 10.44 10.39
CA GLU A 45 12.03 10.32 10.91
C GLU A 45 13.07 10.89 9.95
N LYS A 46 13.89 11.80 10.46
CA LYS A 46 14.85 12.61 9.67
C LYS A 46 15.74 11.78 8.76
N HIS A 47 16.13 10.58 9.19
CA HIS A 47 17.00 9.73 8.39
C HIS A 47 16.30 9.09 7.16
N ARG A 48 14.95 9.04 7.15
CA ARG A 48 14.15 8.41 6.08
C ARG A 48 13.48 9.42 5.16
N GLU A 49 13.50 10.71 5.47
CA GLU A 49 12.84 11.77 4.69
C GLU A 49 13.21 11.71 3.20
N ARG A 50 14.51 11.63 2.89
CA ARG A 50 14.99 11.55 1.50
C ARG A 50 14.53 10.27 0.79
N TYR A 51 14.46 9.16 1.51
CA TYR A 51 13.97 7.88 0.98
C TYR A 51 12.46 7.96 0.67
N MET A 52 11.68 8.50 1.60
CA MET A 52 10.23 8.68 1.47
C MET A 52 9.87 9.68 0.36
N ALA A 53 10.62 10.77 0.22
CA ALA A 53 10.49 11.72 -0.88
C ALA A 53 10.75 11.04 -2.24
N THR A 54 11.84 10.26 -2.34
CA THR A 54 12.14 9.49 -3.57
C THR A 54 11.02 8.51 -3.92
N LYS A 55 10.43 7.85 -2.92
CA LYS A 55 9.29 6.95 -3.10
C LYS A 55 8.06 7.69 -3.61
N ARG A 56 7.69 8.84 -3.01
CA ARG A 56 6.59 9.69 -3.48
C ARG A 56 6.81 10.12 -4.92
N ASP A 57 7.95 10.74 -5.21
CA ASP A 57 8.20 11.44 -6.47
C ASP A 57 8.41 10.47 -7.64
N LYS A 58 9.04 9.31 -7.42
CA LYS A 58 9.31 8.33 -8.50
C LYS A 58 8.26 7.22 -8.62
N MET A 59 7.54 6.88 -7.56
CA MET A 59 6.66 5.72 -7.54
C MET A 59 5.19 6.07 -7.27
N GLY A 60 4.85 7.35 -7.10
CA GLY A 60 3.48 7.81 -6.91
C GLY A 60 2.89 7.36 -5.57
N HIS A 61 3.71 7.19 -4.55
CA HIS A 61 3.24 6.83 -3.20
C HIS A 61 2.37 7.97 -2.64
N ILE A 62 1.17 7.63 -2.16
CA ILE A 62 0.31 8.54 -1.41
C ILE A 62 0.80 8.50 0.04
N LEU A 63 1.42 9.58 0.49
CA LEU A 63 1.77 9.78 1.90
C LEU A 63 0.63 10.56 2.55
N PRO A 64 0.14 10.14 3.73
CA PRO A 64 -0.78 10.96 4.50
C PRO A 64 -0.12 12.32 4.83
N PRO A 65 -0.90 13.40 4.98
CA PRO A 65 -0.38 14.66 5.49
C PRO A 65 0.31 14.42 6.84
N ASP A 66 1.45 15.07 7.05
CA ASP A 66 2.21 15.02 8.30
C ASP A 66 1.27 15.39 9.46
N THR A 67 0.81 14.38 10.18
CA THR A 67 0.00 14.54 11.39
C THR A 67 0.95 14.74 12.56
N VAL A 68 1.64 15.87 12.53
CA VAL A 68 2.33 16.44 13.69
C VAL A 68 1.92 17.91 13.77
N SER A 69 0.70 18.11 14.27
CA SER A 69 0.40 19.31 15.06
C SER A 69 0.78 18.99 16.50
N ASN A 70 2.03 19.34 16.86
CA ASN A 70 2.39 19.99 18.13
C ASN A 70 3.89 20.33 18.11
#